data_AF-A0A1D2U0I8-F1
#
_entry.id   AF-A0A1D2U0I8-F1
#
_cell.length_a   1.000
_cell.length_b   1.000
_cell.length_c   1.000
_cell.angle_alpha   90.00
_cell.angle_beta   90.00
_cell.angle_gamma   90.00
#
_symmetry.space_group_name_H-M   'P 1'
#
loop_
_entity.id
_entity.type
_entity.pdbx_description
1 polymer ?
#
loop_
_entity_poly.entity_id
_entity_poly.type
_entity_poly.pdbx_seq_one_letter_code
_entity_poly.pdbx_strand_id
1 'polypeptide(L)'
;MNSATQMTEVRSALASVVETFEPARRVRFKTLAPFKNEIRDLKGRGAAFATIAEILKKHSVQVSHETVRRFYREAIEQKPSRRKRSRNGSIHTKSRKQTRNETSEAKAPRPATAKADRGPRIARIEDL
;
A
#
# COMPACT_ATOMS: atom_id res chain seq x y z
N MET A 1 34.78 -32.73 -34.37
CA MET A 1 33.52 -32.38 -35.05
C MET A 1 32.27 -32.48 -34.16
N ASN A 2 32.36 -32.99 -32.93
CA ASN A 2 31.18 -33.29 -32.10
C ASN A 2 30.55 -32.08 -31.39
N SER A 3 31.32 -31.00 -31.20
CA SER A 3 30.87 -29.78 -30.51
C SER A 3 29.84 -28.99 -31.32
N ALA A 4 29.98 -28.96 -32.64
CA ALA A 4 29.04 -28.27 -33.52
C ALA A 4 27.66 -28.91 -33.48
N THR A 5 27.59 -30.25 -33.55
CA THR A 5 26.34 -31.02 -33.51
C THR A 5 25.63 -30.87 -32.18
N GLN A 6 26.37 -30.90 -31.06
CA GLN A 6 25.80 -30.65 -29.74
C GLN A 6 25.25 -29.22 -29.60
N MET A 7 25.91 -28.24 -30.20
CA MET A 7 25.40 -26.85 -30.20
C MET A 7 24.07 -26.72 -30.95
N THR A 8 23.89 -27.43 -32.06
CA THR A 8 22.64 -27.42 -32.84
C THR A 8 21.49 -28.07 -32.05
N GLU A 9 21.78 -29.17 -31.37
CA GLU A 9 20.80 -29.91 -30.56
C GLU A 9 20.35 -29.09 -29.34
N VAL A 10 21.30 -28.45 -28.65
CA VAL A 10 21.00 -27.52 -27.54
C VAL A 10 20.19 -26.32 -28.02
N ARG A 11 20.47 -25.77 -29.21
CA ARG A 11 19.68 -24.67 -29.78
C ARG A 11 18.24 -25.08 -30.10
N SER A 12 18.06 -26.28 -30.65
CA SER A 12 16.72 -26.81 -30.95
C SER A 12 15.92 -27.06 -29.67
N ALA A 13 16.54 -27.67 -28.64
CA ALA A 13 15.90 -27.86 -27.34
C ALA A 13 15.54 -26.52 -26.67
N LEU A 14 16.42 -25.52 -26.76
CA LEU A 14 16.16 -24.20 -26.21
C LEU A 14 15.00 -23.51 -26.95
N ALA A 15 14.91 -23.63 -28.28
CA ALA A 15 13.82 -23.06 -29.06
C ALA A 15 12.45 -23.62 -28.64
N SER A 16 12.35 -24.94 -28.43
CA SER A 16 11.13 -25.59 -27.94
C SER A 16 10.76 -25.18 -26.51
N VAL A 17 11.76 -24.98 -25.64
CA VAL A 17 11.54 -24.47 -24.28
C VAL A 17 11.09 -23.02 -24.31
N VAL A 18 11.69 -22.16 -25.14
CA VAL A 18 11.30 -20.74 -25.26
C VAL A 18 9.85 -20.59 -25.73
N GLU A 19 9.38 -21.46 -26.63
CA GLU A 19 8.00 -21.45 -27.13
C GLU A 19 6.98 -21.82 -26.02
N THR A 20 7.37 -22.70 -25.10
CA THR A 20 6.52 -23.16 -23.99
C THR A 20 6.80 -22.45 -22.66
N PHE A 21 7.82 -21.59 -22.62
CA PHE A 21 8.24 -20.90 -21.41
C PHE A 21 7.27 -19.75 -21.11
N GLU A 22 6.24 -20.05 -20.34
CA GLU A 22 5.53 -19.03 -19.61
C GLU A 22 6.31 -18.74 -18.32
N PRO A 23 6.94 -17.55 -18.18
CA PRO A 23 7.56 -17.21 -16.92
C PRO A 23 6.47 -17.32 -15.85
N ALA A 24 6.72 -18.16 -14.84
CA ALA A 24 5.86 -18.31 -13.67
C ALA A 24 5.88 -17.02 -12.84
N ARG A 25 5.41 -15.91 -13.43
CA ARG A 25 5.06 -14.71 -12.69
C ARG A 25 4.07 -15.20 -11.66
N ARG A 26 4.45 -15.04 -10.39
CA ARG A 26 3.53 -15.19 -9.27
C ARG A 26 2.48 -14.12 -9.45
N VAL A 27 1.46 -14.40 -10.26
CA VAL A 27 0.32 -13.51 -10.46
C VAL A 27 -0.28 -13.35 -9.09
N ARG A 28 -0.11 -12.17 -8.50
CA ARG A 28 -0.68 -11.90 -7.19
C ARG A 28 -2.18 -12.07 -7.34
N PHE A 29 -2.79 -12.76 -6.39
CA PHE A 29 -4.23 -12.99 -6.38
C PHE A 29 -4.76 -13.85 -7.55
N LYS A 30 -4.01 -14.89 -8.00
CA LYS A 30 -4.51 -15.89 -8.99
C LYS A 30 -5.93 -16.38 -8.69
N THR A 31 -6.24 -16.57 -7.41
CA THR A 31 -7.56 -17.03 -6.95
C THR A 31 -8.66 -15.97 -7.04
N LEU A 32 -8.32 -14.68 -7.02
CA LEU A 32 -9.30 -13.58 -7.09
C LEU A 32 -9.40 -12.96 -8.49
N ALA A 33 -8.40 -13.20 -9.36
CA ALA A 33 -8.37 -12.67 -10.72
C ALA A 33 -9.62 -13.01 -11.55
N PRO A 34 -10.19 -14.25 -11.49
CA PRO A 34 -11.41 -14.59 -12.21
C PRO A 34 -12.63 -13.80 -11.72
N PHE A 35 -12.66 -13.45 -10.43
CA PHE A 35 -13.81 -12.82 -9.77
C PHE A 35 -13.72 -11.29 -9.76
N LYS A 36 -12.90 -10.70 -10.64
CA LYS A 36 -12.60 -9.27 -10.63
C LYS A 36 -13.85 -8.41 -10.81
N ASN A 37 -14.71 -8.78 -11.75
CA ASN A 37 -15.90 -7.99 -12.09
C ASN A 37 -16.94 -8.08 -10.98
N GLU A 38 -17.14 -9.28 -10.43
CA GLU A 38 -18.07 -9.58 -9.36
C GLU A 38 -17.68 -8.85 -8.07
N ILE A 39 -16.38 -8.84 -7.72
CA ILE A 39 -15.86 -8.09 -6.58
C ILE A 39 -16.05 -6.58 -6.80
N ARG A 40 -15.85 -6.08 -8.03
CA ARG A 40 -16.12 -4.67 -8.38
C ARG A 40 -17.59 -4.33 -8.20
N ASP A 41 -18.49 -5.18 -8.68
CA ASP A 41 -19.93 -4.93 -8.66
C ASP A 41 -20.49 -5.01 -7.24
N LEU A 42 -20.05 -6.00 -6.44
CA LEU A 42 -20.35 -6.07 -5.01
C LEU A 42 -19.88 -4.81 -4.29
N LYS A 43 -18.69 -4.30 -4.64
CA LYS A 43 -18.19 -3.09 -4.02
C LYS A 43 -18.95 -1.83 -4.46
N GLY A 44 -19.35 -1.75 -5.72
CA GLY A 44 -20.21 -0.69 -6.25
C GLY A 44 -21.58 -0.62 -5.55
N ARG A 45 -22.09 -1.78 -5.12
CA ARG A 45 -23.31 -1.89 -4.30
C ARG A 45 -23.11 -1.57 -2.82
N GLY A 46 -21.90 -1.18 -2.41
CA GLY A 46 -21.60 -0.80 -1.04
C GLY A 46 -21.18 -1.94 -0.11
N ALA A 47 -20.96 -3.16 -0.62
CA ALA A 47 -20.53 -4.27 0.23
C ALA A 47 -19.20 -3.99 0.95
N ALA A 48 -19.11 -4.42 2.20
CA ALA A 48 -17.86 -4.39 2.95
C ALA A 48 -16.92 -5.51 2.46
N PHE A 49 -15.61 -5.29 2.55
CA PHE A 49 -14.62 -6.31 2.15
C PHE A 49 -14.73 -7.59 2.99
N ALA A 50 -15.17 -7.49 4.25
CA ALA A 50 -15.45 -8.65 5.10
C ALA A 50 -16.60 -9.49 4.53
N THR A 51 -17.71 -8.84 4.15
CA THR A 51 -18.85 -9.50 3.50
C THR A 51 -18.47 -10.18 2.19
N ILE A 52 -17.65 -9.52 1.37
CA ILE A 52 -17.15 -10.10 0.11
C ILE A 52 -16.30 -11.36 0.39
N ALA A 53 -15.43 -11.31 1.40
CA ALA A 53 -14.61 -12.46 1.79
C ALA A 53 -15.46 -13.62 2.34
N GLU A 54 -16.53 -13.33 3.09
CA GLU A 54 -17.47 -14.36 3.55
C GLU A 54 -18.22 -15.01 2.39
N ILE A 55 -18.67 -14.23 1.41
CA ILE A 55 -19.32 -14.76 0.20
C ILE A 55 -18.35 -15.69 -0.55
N LEU A 56 -17.12 -15.24 -0.79
CA LEU A 56 -16.09 -16.05 -1.44
C LEU A 56 -15.79 -17.33 -0.66
N LYS A 57 -15.74 -17.26 0.67
CA LYS A 57 -15.53 -18.42 1.54
C LYS A 57 -16.65 -19.45 1.41
N LYS A 58 -17.91 -19.02 1.27
CA LYS A 58 -19.06 -19.93 1.06
C LYS A 58 -18.96 -20.70 -0.26
N HIS A 59 -18.29 -20.13 -1.27
CA HIS A 59 -18.09 -20.73 -2.58
C HIS A 59 -16.68 -21.35 -2.76
N SER A 60 -16.10 -21.86 -1.67
CA SER A 60 -14.80 -22.58 -1.64
C SER A 60 -13.55 -21.73 -1.91
N VAL A 61 -13.67 -20.40 -1.98
CA VAL A 61 -12.51 -19.50 -2.14
C VAL A 61 -12.10 -18.94 -0.78
N GLN A 62 -11.14 -19.59 -0.13
CA GLN A 62 -10.63 -19.13 1.16
C GLN A 62 -9.70 -17.93 1.00
N VAL A 63 -10.21 -16.74 1.29
CA VAL A 63 -9.45 -15.49 1.24
C VAL A 63 -9.76 -14.63 2.47
N SER A 64 -8.75 -13.93 2.98
CA SER A 64 -8.96 -12.94 4.03
C SER A 64 -9.57 -11.65 3.46
N HIS A 65 -10.32 -10.90 4.28
CA HIS A 65 -10.85 -9.60 3.86
C HIS A 65 -9.74 -8.62 3.45
N GLU A 66 -8.56 -8.71 4.09
CA GLU A 66 -7.40 -7.89 3.76
C GLU A 66 -6.82 -8.26 2.39
N THR A 67 -6.84 -9.55 2.02
CA THR A 67 -6.48 -10.02 0.68
C THR A 67 -7.42 -9.43 -0.37
N VAL A 68 -8.73 -9.47 -0.13
CA VAL A 68 -9.74 -8.88 -1.03
C VAL A 68 -9.56 -7.37 -1.16
N ARG A 69 -9.29 -6.68 -0.04
CA ARG A 69 -9.02 -5.23 -0.03
C ARG A 69 -7.77 -4.86 -0.84
N ARG A 70 -6.67 -5.61 -0.68
CA ARG A 70 -5.43 -5.41 -1.45
C ARG A 70 -5.67 -5.67 -2.93
N PHE A 71 -6.36 -6.75 -3.27
CA PHE A 71 -6.75 -7.06 -4.64
C PHE A 71 -7.57 -5.93 -5.25
N TYR A 72 -8.59 -5.43 -4.55
CA TYR A 72 -9.42 -4.32 -5.04
C TYR A 72 -8.60 -3.06 -5.32
N ARG A 73 -7.67 -2.71 -4.42
CA ARG A 73 -6.79 -1.54 -4.59
C ARG A 73 -5.79 -1.69 -5.75
N GLU A 74 -5.21 -2.87 -5.90
CA GLU A 74 -4.11 -3.13 -6.86
C GLU A 74 -4.66 -3.46 -8.25
N ALA A 75 -5.75 -4.22 -8.35
CA ALA A 75 -6.30 -4.72 -9.62
C ALA A 75 -7.46 -3.89 -10.19
N ILE A 76 -8.19 -3.15 -9.36
CA ILE A 76 -9.40 -2.39 -9.76
C ILE A 76 -9.17 -0.88 -9.67
N GLU A 77 -8.76 -0.36 -8.51
CA GLU A 77 -8.57 1.09 -8.37
C GLU A 77 -7.32 1.63 -9.10
N GLN A 78 -6.32 0.78 -9.36
CA GLN A 78 -4.99 1.16 -9.89
C GLN A 78 -4.42 2.44 -9.28
N LYS A 79 -4.78 2.73 -8.02
CA LYS A 79 -4.43 3.99 -7.39
C LYS A 79 -2.93 3.92 -7.11
N PRO A 80 -2.12 4.93 -7.50
CA PRO A 80 -0.69 4.89 -7.24
C PRO A 80 -0.50 4.65 -5.75
N SER A 81 0.11 3.50 -5.43
CA SER A 81 0.44 3.13 -4.06
C SER A 81 1.16 4.32 -3.47
N ARG A 82 0.51 5.04 -2.54
CA ARG A 82 1.08 6.22 -1.89
C ARG A 82 2.42 5.76 -1.35
N ARG A 83 3.50 6.16 -2.04
CA ARG A 83 4.88 5.84 -1.68
C ARG A 83 4.97 6.05 -0.18
N LYS A 84 5.31 5.00 0.56
CA LYS A 84 5.61 5.08 1.98
C LYS A 84 6.55 6.26 2.13
N ARG A 85 6.06 7.37 2.70
CA ARG A 85 6.91 8.44 3.19
C ARG A 85 7.84 7.73 4.16
N SER A 86 9.11 7.66 3.77
CA SER A 86 10.17 6.97 4.48
C SER A 86 10.02 7.26 5.98
N ARG A 87 9.93 6.20 6.80
CA ARG A 87 10.03 6.30 8.25
C ARG A 87 11.50 6.54 8.65
N ASN A 88 12.10 7.58 8.09
CA ASN A 88 13.29 8.22 8.63
C ASN A 88 12.87 9.62 9.05
N GLY A 89 12.30 9.70 10.26
CA GLY A 89 11.71 10.92 10.78
C GLY A 89 11.37 10.78 12.25
N SER A 90 12.43 10.59 13.04
CA SER A 90 12.51 10.86 14.47
C SER A 90 11.65 10.03 15.43
N ILE A 91 12.37 9.24 16.23
CA ILE A 91 11.96 8.71 17.51
C ILE A 91 11.54 9.91 18.39
N HIS A 92 10.26 10.03 18.71
CA HIS A 92 9.87 10.76 19.92
C HIS A 92 8.95 9.92 20.77
N THR A 93 9.59 9.31 21.76
CA THR A 93 9.01 8.64 22.91
C THR A 93 8.25 9.62 23.81
N LYS A 94 7.24 9.07 24.51
CA LYS A 94 6.54 9.62 25.69
C LYS A 94 5.45 10.65 25.33
N SER A 95 4.23 10.60 25.84
CA SER A 95 3.76 10.03 27.12
C SER A 95 2.24 9.89 27.14
N ARG A 96 1.79 8.73 27.60
CA ARG A 96 0.49 8.45 28.21
C ARG A 96 0.20 9.45 29.35
N LYS A 97 -0.99 10.06 29.35
CA LYS A 97 -1.62 10.73 30.52
C LYS A 97 -3.13 10.70 30.30
N GLN A 98 -3.83 9.61 30.65
CA GLN A 98 -4.59 9.43 31.91
C GLN A 98 -5.00 10.72 32.66
N THR A 99 -6.32 10.84 32.81
CA THR A 99 -7.13 11.56 33.84
C THR A 99 -7.00 13.10 33.85
N ARG A 100 -8.06 13.89 34.07
CA ARG A 100 -9.06 13.82 35.15
C ARG A 100 -10.20 14.83 34.90
N ASN A 101 -11.41 14.47 35.32
CA ASN A 101 -12.61 15.33 35.45
C ASN A 101 -12.43 16.46 36.49
N GLU A 102 -13.23 17.53 36.31
CA GLU A 102 -13.68 18.56 37.29
C GLU A 102 -12.54 19.47 37.84
N THR A 103 -12.67 20.78 38.03
CA THR A 103 -13.74 21.58 38.64
C THR A 103 -13.55 23.09 38.29
N SER A 104 -14.60 23.85 38.57
CA SER A 104 -14.93 25.28 38.49
C SER A 104 -13.90 26.37 38.89
N GLU A 105 -14.26 27.61 38.51
CA GLU A 105 -14.02 28.93 39.17
C GLU A 105 -12.88 29.88 38.72
N ALA A 106 -13.31 30.92 37.99
CA ALA A 106 -13.05 32.37 38.14
C ALA A 106 -11.69 32.88 38.69
N LYS A 107 -10.91 33.57 37.82
CA LYS A 107 -10.33 34.91 38.13
C LYS A 107 -9.76 35.61 36.87
N ALA A 108 -9.88 36.94 36.88
CA ALA A 108 -9.62 37.92 35.81
C ALA A 108 -8.20 37.93 35.18
N PRO A 109 -8.00 38.57 34.00
CA PRO A 109 -6.73 38.59 33.26
C PRO A 109 -5.89 39.87 33.51
N ARG A 110 -4.55 39.75 33.60
CA ARG A 110 -3.49 40.74 33.24
C ARG A 110 -2.12 40.41 33.89
N PRO A 111 -0.97 41.00 33.47
CA PRO A 111 -0.68 41.82 32.27
C PRO A 111 0.56 41.35 31.46
N ALA A 112 0.80 42.04 30.34
CA ALA A 112 1.88 41.86 29.38
C ALA A 112 3.19 42.59 29.75
N THR A 113 4.34 41.95 29.51
CA THR A 113 5.70 42.45 29.16
C THR A 113 6.59 41.21 28.95
N ALA A 114 7.50 41.01 27.99
CA ALA A 114 8.28 41.88 27.12
C ALA A 114 8.70 41.13 25.82
N LYS A 115 9.21 41.89 24.85
CA LYS A 115 9.34 41.59 23.41
C LYS A 115 10.50 40.63 23.07
N ALA A 116 10.34 39.86 21.99
CA ALA A 116 11.42 39.50 21.08
C ALA A 116 10.94 39.75 19.65
N ASP A 117 11.62 40.68 18.98
CA ASP A 117 11.37 41.22 17.66
C ASP A 117 11.02 40.15 16.61
N ARG A 118 9.89 40.38 15.93
CA ARG A 118 9.54 39.69 14.70
C ARG A 118 10.28 40.35 13.54
N GLY A 119 11.02 39.56 12.79
CA GLY A 119 11.36 39.86 11.41
C GLY A 119 11.62 38.57 10.62
N PRO A 120 10.93 38.31 9.49
CA PRO A 120 11.32 37.23 8.60
C PRO A 120 12.55 37.68 7.79
N ARG A 121 13.60 36.86 7.68
CA ARG A 121 14.66 37.10 6.68
C ARG A 121 14.76 35.91 5.72
N ILE A 122 14.44 36.24 4.48
CA ILE A 122 14.33 35.42 3.28
C ILE A 122 15.70 34.79 2.95
N ALA A 123 15.71 33.55 2.47
CA ALA A 123 16.91 32.78 2.13
C ALA A 123 17.70 33.40 0.96
N ARG A 124 19.04 33.34 0.99
CA ARG A 124 19.89 33.55 -0.19
C ARG A 124 19.99 32.23 -0.96
N ILE A 125 19.52 32.24 -2.20
CA ILE A 125 19.79 31.20 -3.19
C ILE A 125 21.00 31.72 -3.98
N GLU A 126 22.10 30.97 -3.98
CA GLU A 126 23.19 31.19 -4.94
C GLU A 126 22.88 30.31 -6.16
N ASP A 127 22.66 30.96 -7.30
CA ASP A 127 22.56 30.37 -8.64
C ASP A 127 23.98 30.09 -9.17
N LEU A 128 24.12 29.09 -10.03
CA LEU A 128 25.38 28.50 -10.51
C LEU A 128 26.29 29.46 -11.29
#